data_AF-A0A8X6TN95-F1
#
_entry.id   AF-A0A8X6TN95-F1
#
_cell.length_a   1.000
_cell.length_b   1.000
_cell.length_c   1.000
_cell.angle_alpha   90.00
_cell.angle_beta   90.00
_cell.angle_gamma   90.00
#
_symmetry.space_group_name_H-M   'P 1'
#
loop_
_entity.id
_entity.type
_entity.pdbx_description
1 polymer ?
#
loop_
_entity_poly.entity_id
_entity_poly.type
_entity_poly.pdbx_seq_one_letter_code
_entity_poly.pdbx_strand_id
1 'polypeptide(L)'
;MGHALELFCDVSREKVRPFVPKKLRFEVFCSLHNLSHPGIRATKRLIQDHFVWPSMLKDITKWTRCCIACQRSTVQRHTVSPMQPFASTRQC
;
A
#
# COMPACT_ATOMS: atom_id res chain seq x y z
N MET A 1 -8.88 -31.88 -22.47
CA MET A 1 -7.40 -31.86 -22.39
C MET A 1 -7.04 -30.71 -21.47
N GLY A 2 -6.75 -30.98 -20.20
CA GLY A 2 -6.35 -29.93 -19.25
C GLY A 2 -4.90 -29.56 -19.52
N HIS A 3 -4.64 -28.32 -19.90
CA HIS A 3 -3.27 -27.82 -19.88
C HIS A 3 -2.80 -27.81 -18.43
N ALA A 4 -1.81 -28.64 -18.10
CA ALA A 4 -1.12 -28.59 -16.82
C ALA A 4 -0.37 -27.27 -16.76
N LEU A 5 -0.99 -26.27 -16.13
CA LEU A 5 -0.36 -24.98 -15.84
C LEU A 5 0.49 -25.15 -14.58
N GLU A 6 1.80 -25.05 -14.74
CA GLU A 6 2.71 -25.01 -13.60
C GLU A 6 2.53 -23.68 -12.85
N LEU A 7 2.15 -23.77 -11.57
CA LEU A 7 1.99 -22.63 -10.69
C LEU A 7 3.15 -22.59 -9.70
N PHE A 8 3.91 -21.50 -9.73
CA PHE A 8 4.94 -21.22 -8.73
C PHE A 8 4.29 -20.63 -7.49
N CYS A 9 4.54 -21.23 -6.32
CA CYS A 9 3.97 -20.81 -5.05
C CYS A 9 5.06 -20.65 -3.99
N ASP A 10 4.91 -19.63 -3.15
CA ASP A 10 5.69 -19.49 -1.92
C ASP A 10 4.95 -20.20 -0.77
N VAL A 11 5.62 -21.21 -0.20
CA VAL A 11 5.13 -22.06 0.89
C VAL A 11 5.91 -21.84 2.19
N SER A 12 6.76 -20.82 2.26
CA SER A 12 7.59 -20.51 3.45
C SER A 12 6.80 -20.01 4.66
N ARG A 13 5.51 -19.71 4.50
CA ARG A 13 4.61 -19.24 5.55
C ARG A 13 3.43 -20.20 5.70
N GLU A 14 2.63 -20.00 6.75
CA GLU A 14 1.41 -20.80 7.01
C GLU A 14 0.42 -20.83 5.83
N LYS A 15 0.40 -19.78 5.00
CA LYS A 15 -0.46 -19.69 3.82
C LYS A 15 0.36 -19.83 2.54
N VAL A 16 -0.11 -20.69 1.65
CA VAL A 16 0.40 -20.82 0.28
C VAL A 16 0.08 -19.54 -0.49
N ARG A 17 1.10 -18.95 -1.12
CA ARG A 17 0.99 -17.68 -1.84
C ARG A 17 1.46 -17.84 -3.27
N PRO A 18 0.55 -17.90 -4.26
CA PRO A 18 0.94 -17.99 -5.66
C PRO A 18 1.74 -16.78 -6.13
N PHE A 19 2.71 -17.04 -7.00
CA PHE A 19 3.51 -16.03 -7.66
C PHE A 19 2.69 -15.30 -8.72
N VAL A 20 2.78 -13.97 -8.75
CA VAL A 20 2.00 -13.14 -9.69
C VAL A 20 2.90 -12.62 -10.83
N PRO A 21 2.64 -13.03 -12.09
CA PRO A 21 3.29 -12.48 -13.28
C PRO A 21 3.08 -10.97 -13.39
N LYS A 22 4.07 -10.25 -13.93
CA LYS A 22 4.09 -8.77 -14.00
C LYS A 22 2.79 -8.16 -14.55
N LYS A 23 2.20 -8.80 -15.56
CA LYS A 23 0.96 -8.34 -16.22
C LYS A 23 -0.26 -8.33 -15.30
N LEU A 24 -0.32 -9.21 -14.30
CA LEU A 24 -1.48 -9.40 -13.43
C LEU A 24 -1.36 -8.64 -12.09
N ARG A 25 -0.18 -8.12 -11.75
CA ARG A 25 0.07 -7.52 -10.43
C ARG A 25 -0.82 -6.32 -10.12
N PHE A 26 -1.05 -5.47 -11.12
CA PHE A 26 -1.91 -4.30 -10.94
C PHE A 26 -3.39 -4.68 -10.79
N GLU A 27 -3.83 -5.70 -11.53
CA GLU A 27 -5.19 -6.23 -11.41
C GLU A 27 -5.44 -6.84 -10.03
N VAL A 28 -4.52 -7.67 -9.54
CA VAL A 28 -4.56 -8.21 -8.17
C VAL A 28 -4.62 -7.08 -7.13
N PHE A 29 -3.84 -6.01 -7.32
CA PHE A 29 -3.92 -4.84 -6.46
C PHE A 29 -5.31 -4.19 -6.51
N CYS A 30 -5.84 -3.91 -7.70
CA CYS A 30 -7.15 -3.26 -7.85
C CYS A 30 -8.27 -4.11 -7.24
N SER A 31 -8.30 -5.41 -7.48
CA SER A 31 -9.35 -6.31 -6.97
C SER A 31 -9.41 -6.34 -5.44
N LEU A 32 -8.27 -6.21 -4.75
CA LEU A 32 -8.22 -6.20 -3.29
C LEU A 32 -8.33 -4.80 -2.69
N HIS A 33 -7.72 -3.80 -3.33
CA HIS A 33 -7.73 -2.42 -2.84
C HIS A 33 -9.11 -1.77 -3.00
N ASN A 34 -9.80 -2.00 -4.12
CA ASN A 34 -11.09 -1.34 -4.41
C ASN A 34 -12.25 -1.84 -3.54
N LEU A 35 -12.06 -2.90 -2.74
CA LEU A 35 -13.09 -3.40 -1.81
C LEU A 35 -13.44 -2.38 -0.73
N SER A 36 -12.44 -1.62 -0.27
CA SER A 36 -12.63 -0.66 0.85
C SER A 36 -11.65 0.51 0.83
N HIS A 37 -10.82 0.64 -0.21
CA HIS A 37 -9.73 1.61 -0.27
C HIS A 37 -8.84 1.62 0.98
N PRO A 38 -8.33 0.46 1.44
CA PRO A 38 -7.54 0.39 2.66
C PRO A 38 -6.23 1.19 2.51
N GLY A 39 -5.74 1.76 3.61
CA GLY A 39 -4.47 2.47 3.64
C GLY A 39 -3.28 1.58 3.26
N ILE A 40 -2.10 2.19 3.07
CA ILE A 40 -0.89 1.49 2.59
C ILE A 40 -0.54 0.26 3.44
N ARG A 41 -0.56 0.39 4.76
CA ARG A 41 -0.21 -0.72 5.69
C ARG A 41 -1.19 -1.89 5.57
N ALA A 42 -2.48 -1.58 5.55
CA ALA A 42 -3.54 -2.59 5.42
C ALA A 42 -3.50 -3.27 4.05
N THR A 43 -3.33 -2.50 2.96
CA THR A 43 -3.22 -3.04 1.60
C THR A 43 -2.00 -3.96 1.45
N LYS A 44 -0.85 -3.59 2.02
CA LYS A 44 0.34 -4.44 2.05
C LYS A 44 0.05 -5.77 2.73
N ARG A 45 -0.50 -5.73 3.94
CA ARG A 45 -0.82 -6.95 4.70
C ARG A 45 -1.79 -7.84 3.92
N LEU A 46 -2.88 -7.25 3.41
CA LEU A 46 -3.89 -7.96 2.63
C LEU A 46 -3.26 -8.70 1.45
N ILE A 47 -2.50 -8.00 0.59
CA ILE A 47 -1.96 -8.64 -0.61
C ILE A 47 -0.83 -9.62 -0.28
N GLN A 48 0.03 -9.32 0.69
CA GLN A 48 1.13 -10.19 1.08
C GLN A 48 0.71 -11.50 1.75
N ASP A 49 -0.49 -11.57 2.29
CA ASP A 49 -1.03 -12.78 2.89
C ASP A 49 -1.58 -13.76 1.84
N HIS A 50 -1.88 -13.27 0.62
CA HIS A 50 -2.46 -14.07 -0.46
C HIS A 50 -1.53 -14.28 -1.66
N PHE A 51 -0.58 -13.39 -1.93
CA PHE A 51 0.23 -13.40 -3.15
C PHE A 51 1.70 -13.11 -2.87
N VAL A 52 2.56 -13.39 -3.87
CA VAL A 52 3.99 -13.05 -3.81
C VAL A 52 4.51 -12.57 -5.17
N TRP A 53 5.35 -11.53 -5.16
CA TRP A 53 6.21 -11.17 -6.29
C TRP A 53 7.37 -10.25 -5.84
N PRO A 54 8.46 -10.13 -6.62
CA PRO A 54 9.60 -9.29 -6.27
C PRO A 54 9.20 -7.82 -6.19
N SER A 55 9.66 -7.12 -5.15
CA SER A 55 9.37 -5.70 -4.92
C SER A 55 7.88 -5.34 -4.70
N MET A 56 7.03 -6.31 -4.34
CA MET A 56 5.58 -6.07 -4.17
C MET A 56 5.23 -4.93 -3.21
N LEU A 57 5.99 -4.78 -2.13
CA LEU A 57 5.77 -3.69 -1.17
C LEU A 57 5.96 -2.30 -1.79
N LYS A 58 6.91 -2.15 -2.71
CA LYS A 58 7.16 -0.89 -3.41
C LYS A 58 6.02 -0.58 -4.37
N ASP A 59 5.62 -1.58 -5.15
CA ASP A 59 4.50 -1.49 -6.10
C ASP A 59 3.21 -1.08 -5.39
N ILE A 60 2.83 -1.82 -4.33
CA ILE A 60 1.61 -1.57 -3.55
C ILE A 60 1.63 -0.16 -2.94
N THR A 61 2.78 0.27 -2.41
CA THR A 61 2.93 1.64 -1.86
C THR A 61 2.67 2.68 -2.92
N LYS A 62 3.28 2.52 -4.11
CA LYS A 62 3.13 3.44 -5.23
C LYS A 62 1.66 3.53 -5.66
N TRP A 63 1.01 2.40 -5.91
CA TRP A 63 -0.36 2.38 -6.41
C TRP A 63 -1.37 2.91 -5.39
N THR A 64 -1.22 2.57 -4.10
CA THR A 64 -2.09 3.11 -3.05
C THR A 64 -1.94 4.63 -2.94
N ARG A 65 -0.72 5.17 -3.06
CA ARG A 65 -0.49 6.62 -3.08
C ARG A 65 -1.12 7.31 -4.30
N CYS A 66 -1.20 6.63 -5.43
CA CYS A 66 -1.82 7.15 -6.65
C CYS A 66 -3.35 7.03 -6.67
N CYS A 67 -3.97 6.40 -5.67
CA CYS A 67 -5.42 6.23 -5.62
C CYS A 67 -6.12 7.55 -5.29
N ILE A 68 -6.90 8.07 -6.24
CA ILE A 68 -7.61 9.35 -6.10
C ILE A 68 -8.61 9.31 -4.93
N ALA A 69 -9.33 8.20 -4.74
CA ALA A 69 -10.27 8.04 -3.63
C ALA A 69 -9.54 8.17 -2.28
N CYS A 70 -8.42 7.47 -2.11
CA CYS A 70 -7.60 7.54 -0.90
C CYS A 70 -6.97 8.92 -0.67
N GLN A 71 -6.54 9.60 -1.74
CA GLN A 71 -5.99 10.96 -1.66
C GLN A 71 -7.04 11.95 -1.16
N ARG A 72 -8.28 11.84 -1.68
CA ARG A 72 -9.38 12.73 -1.30
C ARG A 72 -9.88 12.47 0.13
N SER A 73 -9.89 11.21 0.58
CA SER A 73 -10.33 10.85 1.92
C SER A 73 -9.32 11.23 3.02
N THR A 74 -8.04 11.32 2.67
CA THR A 74 -6.97 11.63 3.62
C THR A 74 -6.68 13.12 3.64
N VAL A 75 -7.52 13.91 4.30
CA VAL A 75 -7.22 15.33 4.56
C VAL A 75 -6.26 15.40 5.74
N GLN A 76 -4.96 15.54 5.48
CA GLN A 76 -3.97 15.92 6.49
C GLN A 76 -4.21 17.39 6.87
N ARG A 77 -5.01 17.64 7.92
CA ARG A 77 -5.07 18.97 8.52
C ARG A 77 -3.77 19.21 9.29
N HIS A 78 -2.98 20.18 8.84
CA HIS A 78 -1.89 20.69 9.65
C HIS A 78 -2.47 21.42 10.85
N THR A 79 -2.09 21.01 12.06
CA THR A 79 -2.29 21.82 13.26
C THR A 79 -1.35 23.01 13.14
N VAL A 80 -1.89 24.17 12.76
CA VAL A 80 -1.13 25.42 12.75
C VAL A 80 -1.09 25.94 14.18
N SER A 81 0.08 25.90 14.81
CA SER A 81 0.29 26.53 16.10
C SER A 81 0.19 28.07 15.94
N PRO A 82 -0.43 28.79 16.89
CA PRO A 82 -0.43 30.24 16.87
C PRO A 82 1.00 30.80 16.88
N MET A 83 1.26 31.86 16.12
CA MET A 83 2.52 32.60 16.20
C MET A 83 2.66 33.22 17.59
N GLN A 84 3.57 32.70 18.41
CA GLN A 84 3.89 33.25 19.73
C GLN A 84 4.95 34.35 19.56
N PRO A 85 4.80 35.53 20.20
CA PRO A 85 5.86 36.52 20.25
C PRO A 85 7.11 35.93 20.91
N PHE A 86 8.25 35.99 20.24
CA PHE A 86 9.51 35.68 20.89
C PHE A 86 9.80 36.81 21.90
N ALA A 87 10.15 36.46 23.13
CA ALA A 87 10.62 37.45 24.08
C ALA A 87 11.95 38.00 23.56
N SER A 88 11.94 39.21 22.98
CA SER A 88 13.17 39.94 22.71
C SER A 88 13.80 40.29 24.05
N THR A 89 14.79 39.50 24.45
CA THR A 89 15.66 39.83 25.58
C THR A 89 16.15 41.25 25.37
N ARG A 90 15.73 42.16 26.28
CA ARG A 90 16.20 43.54 26.30
C ARG A 90 17.72 43.53 26.39
N GLN A 91 18.34 44.30 25.50
CA GLN A 91 19.77 44.63 25.51
C GLN A 91 20.13 45.27 26.86
N CYS A 92 21.31 44.90 27.40
CA CYS A 92 22.03 45.68 28.41
C CYS A 92 22.38 47.06 27.84
#